data_AF-A0A7V9IVD5-F1
#
_entry.id   AF-A0A7V9IVD5-F1
#
_cell.length_a   1.000
_cell.length_b   1.000
_cell.length_c   1.000
_cell.angle_alpha   90.00
_cell.angle_beta   90.00
_cell.angle_gamma   90.00
#
_symmetry.space_group_name_H-M   'P 1'
#
loop_
_entity.id
_entity.type
_entity.pdbx_description
1 polymer ?
#
loop_
_entity_poly.entity_id
_entity_poly.type
_entity_poly.pdbx_seq_one_letter_code
_entity_poly.pdbx_strand_id
1 'polypeptide(L)'
;MSDDQSLPDDALEPGTVRRVGPWAVGSSGGEDFAVSRRCRHQLADLSKGSVDADGCLVCPWHGSRYDVRTGRMVSGPKGFLAYRGRSPGYTQIVLAYGRYLRLRVGRVVRGGGRLRVE
;
A
#
# COMPACT_ATOMS: atom_id res chain seq x y z
N MET A 1 -22.44 -9.62 1.54
CA MET A 1 -21.03 -9.38 1.11
C MET A 1 -20.79 -7.88 0.92
N SER A 2 -21.16 -7.03 1.90
CA SER A 2 -21.31 -5.58 1.66
C SER A 2 -20.54 -4.68 2.64
N ASP A 3 -19.99 -5.22 3.73
CA ASP A 3 -19.35 -4.41 4.79
C ASP A 3 -17.90 -4.01 4.50
N ASP A 4 -17.23 -4.61 3.52
CA ASP A 4 -15.83 -4.31 3.22
C ASP A 4 -15.64 -3.00 2.44
N GLN A 5 -16.72 -2.32 2.01
CA GLN A 5 -16.62 -1.12 1.16
C GLN A 5 -16.48 0.20 1.93
N SER A 6 -16.44 0.14 3.27
CA SER A 6 -16.27 1.33 4.09
C SER A 6 -15.70 0.99 5.46
N LEU A 7 -15.03 1.96 6.08
CA LEU A 7 -14.54 1.88 7.46
C LEU A 7 -15.19 2.96 8.31
N PRO A 8 -15.23 2.79 9.64
CA PRO A 8 -15.37 3.91 10.56
C PRO A 8 -14.30 4.97 10.27
N ASP A 9 -14.62 6.25 10.46
CA ASP A 9 -13.68 7.34 10.19
C ASP A 9 -12.51 7.38 11.21
N ASP A 10 -12.71 6.92 12.43
CA ASP A 10 -11.68 6.77 13.46
C ASP A 10 -10.78 5.53 13.29
N ALA A 11 -11.06 4.65 12.32
CA ALA A 11 -10.36 3.36 12.19
C ALA A 11 -8.91 3.44 11.66
N LEU A 12 -8.45 4.62 11.23
CA LEU A 12 -7.12 4.85 10.66
C LEU A 12 -6.17 5.44 11.70
N GLU A 13 -5.56 4.56 12.49
CA GLU A 13 -4.46 4.91 13.37
C GLU A 13 -3.20 5.26 12.55
N PRO A 14 -2.38 6.23 12.98
CA PRO A 14 -1.12 6.57 12.33
C PRO A 14 -0.22 5.34 12.09
N GLY A 15 0.35 5.25 10.89
CA GLY A 15 1.24 4.14 10.51
C GLY A 15 0.50 2.83 10.14
N THR A 16 -0.81 2.77 10.34
CA THR A 16 -1.61 1.58 10.01
C THR A 16 -2.27 1.68 8.65
N VAL A 17 -2.53 0.52 8.06
CA VAL A 17 -3.26 0.37 6.80
C VAL A 17 -4.46 -0.54 7.04
N ARG A 18 -5.57 -0.24 6.37
CA ARG A 18 -6.83 -0.98 6.44
C ARG A 18 -7.34 -1.30 5.04
N ARG A 19 -8.19 -2.31 4.97
CA ARG A 19 -8.85 -2.72 3.73
C ARG A 19 -10.13 -1.92 3.56
N VAL A 20 -10.35 -1.43 2.34
CA VAL A 20 -11.65 -0.95 1.86
C VAL A 20 -11.87 -1.52 0.47
N GLY A 21 -12.56 -2.65 0.38
CA GLY A 21 -12.81 -3.34 -0.88
C GLY A 21 -11.48 -3.64 -1.60
N PRO A 22 -11.28 -3.20 -2.85
CA PRO A 22 -10.04 -3.42 -3.60
C PRO A 22 -8.87 -2.53 -3.14
N TRP A 23 -9.06 -1.68 -2.14
CA TRP A 23 -8.12 -0.65 -1.71
C TRP A 23 -7.42 -0.99 -0.40
N ALA A 24 -6.18 -0.54 -0.31
CA ALA A 24 -5.42 -0.37 0.92
C ALA A 24 -5.46 1.12 1.26
N VAL A 25 -6.03 1.45 2.42
CA VAL A 25 -6.26 2.80 2.89
C VAL A 25 -5.45 3.03 4.16
N GLY A 26 -4.79 4.16 4.27
CA GLY A 26 -4.05 4.55 5.47
C GLY A 26 -3.89 6.06 5.55
N SER A 27 -3.19 6.52 6.58
CA SER A 27 -2.78 7.92 6.71
C SER A 27 -1.25 8.04 6.57
N SER A 28 -0.80 9.02 5.80
CA SER A 28 0.61 9.32 5.57
C SER A 28 0.82 10.84 5.61
N GLY A 29 1.66 11.32 6.54
CA GLY A 29 1.92 12.75 6.70
C GLY A 29 0.67 13.56 7.10
N GLY A 30 -0.29 12.93 7.78
CA GLY A 30 -1.56 13.56 8.17
C GLY A 30 -2.64 13.55 7.08
N GLU A 31 -2.34 13.02 5.90
CA GLU A 31 -3.30 12.92 4.79
C GLU A 31 -3.71 11.45 4.58
N ASP A 32 -5.01 11.21 4.39
CA ASP A 32 -5.51 9.89 4.01
C ASP A 32 -5.14 9.56 2.57
N PHE A 33 -4.81 8.30 2.31
CA PHE A 33 -4.56 7.78 0.97
C PHE A 33 -5.32 6.50 0.72
N ALA A 34 -5.59 6.21 -0.55
CA ALA A 34 -6.08 4.91 -1.00
C ALA A 34 -5.31 4.46 -2.23
N VAL A 35 -4.76 3.25 -2.18
CA VAL A 35 -4.09 2.62 -3.33
C VAL A 35 -4.58 1.20 -3.55
N SER A 36 -4.49 0.69 -4.79
CA SER A 36 -4.90 -0.69 -5.08
C SER A 36 -4.11 -1.67 -4.19
N ARG A 37 -4.80 -2.58 -3.52
CA ARG A 37 -4.22 -3.39 -2.43
C ARG A 37 -3.22 -4.46 -2.84
N ARG A 38 -3.07 -4.76 -4.13
CA ARG A 38 -2.25 -5.89 -4.60
C ARG A 38 -0.84 -5.41 -4.91
N CYS A 39 0.13 -5.90 -4.14
CA CYS A 39 1.54 -5.63 -4.37
C CYS A 39 1.92 -6.06 -5.79
N ARG A 40 2.65 -5.20 -6.51
CA ARG A 40 3.09 -5.48 -7.87
C ARG A 40 4.15 -6.57 -7.93
N HIS A 41 4.79 -6.91 -6.81
CA HIS A 41 5.74 -8.00 -6.73
C HIS A 41 5.10 -9.38 -6.85
N GLN A 42 4.38 -9.81 -5.80
CA GLN A 42 3.78 -11.14 -5.69
C GLN A 42 2.34 -11.08 -5.15
N LEU A 43 1.63 -9.99 -5.46
CA LEU A 43 0.20 -9.81 -5.15
C LEU A 43 -0.17 -9.87 -3.66
N ALA A 44 0.83 -9.74 -2.79
CA ALA A 44 0.66 -9.55 -1.36
C ALA A 44 -0.38 -8.47 -1.07
N ASP A 45 -1.14 -8.68 -0.02
CA ASP A 45 -2.20 -7.80 0.41
C ASP A 45 -1.64 -6.62 1.19
N LEU A 46 -1.53 -5.47 0.53
CA LEU A 46 -0.93 -4.25 1.07
C LEU A 46 -1.77 -3.64 2.20
N SER A 47 -3.05 -4.00 2.35
CA SER A 47 -3.84 -3.59 3.51
C SER A 47 -3.37 -4.24 4.83
N LYS A 48 -2.46 -5.22 4.74
CA LYS A 48 -1.76 -5.81 5.91
C LYS A 48 -0.34 -5.23 6.08
N GLY A 49 0.02 -4.24 5.27
CA GLY A 49 1.29 -3.53 5.37
C GLY A 49 1.28 -2.43 6.42
N SER A 50 2.28 -1.57 6.35
CA SER A 50 2.44 -0.40 7.22
C SER A 50 2.87 0.82 6.42
N VAL A 51 2.78 2.00 7.02
CA VAL A 51 3.41 3.22 6.49
C VAL A 51 4.71 3.46 7.26
N ASP A 52 5.81 3.69 6.55
CA ASP A 52 7.10 3.99 7.18
C ASP A 52 7.31 5.49 7.45
N ALA A 53 8.43 5.83 8.07
CA ALA A 53 8.76 7.20 8.48
C ALA A 53 8.86 8.20 7.30
N ASP A 54 9.10 7.73 6.07
CA ASP A 54 9.12 8.59 4.88
C ASP A 54 7.72 8.70 4.24
N GLY A 55 6.68 8.15 4.88
CA GLY A 55 5.31 8.16 4.35
C GLY A 55 5.07 7.14 3.23
N CYS A 56 5.94 6.14 3.07
CA CYS A 56 5.76 5.11 2.05
C CYS A 56 4.97 3.92 2.58
N LEU A 57 4.08 3.37 1.74
CA LEU A 57 3.40 2.11 2.01
C LEU A 57 4.38 0.94 1.81
N VAL A 58 4.54 0.13 2.85
CA VAL A 58 5.47 -1.00 2.90
C VAL A 58 4.71 -2.32 2.77
N CYS A 59 5.08 -3.12 1.77
CA CYS A 59 4.57 -4.46 1.57
C CYS A 59 4.96 -5.39 2.73
N PRO A 60 4.01 -6.12 3.34
CA PRO A 60 4.29 -6.94 4.52
C PRO A 60 5.13 -8.19 4.24
N TRP A 61 5.28 -8.60 2.98
CA TRP A 61 6.04 -9.81 2.63
C TRP A 61 7.53 -9.52 2.46
N HIS A 62 7.87 -8.66 1.50
CA HIS A 62 9.27 -8.43 1.11
C HIS A 62 9.67 -6.96 1.22
N GLY A 63 8.88 -6.11 1.89
CA GLY A 63 9.27 -4.73 2.15
C GLY A 63 9.38 -3.82 0.93
N SER A 64 8.77 -4.17 -0.21
CA SER A 64 8.63 -3.23 -1.33
C SER A 64 7.88 -1.99 -0.86
N ARG A 65 8.41 -0.81 -1.20
CA ARG A 65 7.88 0.49 -0.78
C ARG A 65 7.19 1.19 -1.94
N TYR A 66 6.06 1.82 -1.67
CA TYR A 66 5.29 2.58 -2.64
C TYR A 66 5.04 3.99 -2.13
N ASP A 67 5.22 4.96 -3.03
CA ASP A 67 4.69 6.31 -2.83
C ASP A 67 3.16 6.23 -2.96
N VAL A 68 2.47 6.58 -1.87
CA VAL A 68 1.01 6.49 -1.77
C VAL A 68 0.25 7.53 -2.60
N ARG A 69 0.91 8.65 -2.94
CA ARG A 69 0.32 9.72 -3.75
C ARG A 69 0.34 9.39 -5.23
N THR A 70 1.42 8.73 -5.68
CA THR A 70 1.60 8.40 -7.11
C THR A 70 1.34 6.94 -7.46
N GLY A 71 1.29 6.07 -6.44
CA GLY A 71 1.18 4.61 -6.57
C GLY A 71 2.47 3.93 -7.06
N ARG A 72 3.56 4.68 -7.28
CA ARG A 72 4.80 4.14 -7.86
C ARG A 72 5.60 3.37 -6.81
N MET A 73 6.16 2.24 -7.23
CA MET A 73 7.17 1.55 -6.41
C MET A 73 8.44 2.40 -6.34
N VAL A 74 8.84 2.79 -5.13
CA VAL A 74 10.06 3.59 -4.87
C VAL A 74 11.20 2.73 -4.33
N SER A 75 10.89 1.55 -3.79
CA SER A 75 11.88 0.55 -3.38
C SER A 75 11.37 -0.86 -3.66
N GLY A 76 12.21 -1.70 -4.24
CA GLY A 76 11.87 -3.05 -4.62
C GLY A 76 11.85 -4.00 -3.43
N PRO A 77 11.57 -5.29 -3.63
CA PRO A 77 11.62 -6.28 -2.57
C PRO A 77 13.03 -6.33 -1.95
N LYS A 78 13.06 -6.25 -0.63
CA LYS A 78 14.21 -6.50 0.24
C LYS A 78 14.16 -7.96 0.72
N GLY A 79 14.35 -8.89 -0.21
CA GLY A 79 14.37 -10.33 0.07
C GLY A 79 13.72 -11.18 -1.02
N PHE A 80 14.05 -12.47 -1.03
CA PHE A 80 13.52 -13.49 -1.93
C PHE A 80 13.37 -14.80 -1.13
N LEU A 81 12.17 -15.39 -1.02
CA LEU A 81 11.94 -16.74 -0.46
C LEU A 81 12.82 -17.09 0.78
N ALA A 82 12.38 -16.69 1.97
CA ALA A 82 13.09 -16.87 3.25
C ALA A 82 14.46 -16.17 3.40
N TYR A 83 15.07 -15.65 2.32
CA TYR A 83 16.31 -14.86 2.39
C TYR A 83 16.03 -13.39 2.73
N ARG A 84 16.50 -12.95 3.90
CA ARG A 84 16.49 -11.53 4.34
C ARG A 84 17.77 -10.80 3.87
N GLY A 85 17.96 -10.68 2.56
CA GLY A 85 19.06 -9.92 1.97
C GLY A 85 18.70 -9.31 0.62
N ARG A 86 19.57 -8.43 0.11
CA ARG A 86 19.40 -7.80 -1.21
C ARG A 86 19.69 -8.84 -2.29
N SER A 87 18.82 -8.96 -3.29
CA SER A 87 19.05 -9.79 -4.49
C SER A 87 19.27 -8.88 -5.71
N PRO A 88 20.53 -8.47 -5.97
CA PRO A 88 20.86 -7.60 -7.10
C PRO A 88 20.40 -8.24 -8.42
N GLY A 89 19.96 -7.42 -9.39
CA GLY A 89 19.31 -7.90 -10.62
C GLY A 89 17.80 -8.07 -10.45
N TYR A 90 17.35 -9.04 -9.65
CA TYR A 90 15.92 -9.32 -9.46
C TYR A 90 15.17 -8.12 -8.84
N THR A 91 15.72 -7.51 -7.78
CA THR A 91 15.12 -6.29 -7.20
C THR A 91 14.99 -5.17 -8.23
N GLN A 92 15.94 -5.03 -9.16
CA GLN A 92 15.92 -3.97 -10.18
C GLN A 92 14.87 -4.23 -11.27
N ILE A 93 14.71 -5.48 -11.70
CA ILE A 93 13.64 -5.87 -12.63
C ILE A 93 12.28 -5.59 -11.99
N VAL A 94 12.11 -5.98 -10.71
CA VAL A 94 10.86 -5.74 -9.99
C VAL A 94 10.57 -4.25 -9.80
N LEU A 95 11.59 -3.47 -9.49
CA LEU A 95 11.50 -2.01 -9.44
C LEU A 95 11.06 -1.40 -10.77
N ALA A 96 11.70 -1.80 -11.86
CA ALA A 96 11.46 -1.25 -13.19
C ALA A 96 9.99 -1.45 -13.61
N TYR A 97 9.49 -2.69 -13.55
CA TYR A 97 8.10 -2.93 -13.92
C TYR A 97 7.13 -2.38 -12.86
N GLY A 98 7.46 -2.42 -11.56
CA GLY A 98 6.59 -1.91 -10.49
C GLY A 98 6.39 -0.39 -10.56
N ARG A 99 7.39 0.33 -11.11
CA ARG A 99 7.28 1.76 -11.43
C ARG A 99 6.36 2.03 -12.62
N TYR A 100 6.38 1.15 -13.63
CA TYR A 100 5.52 1.23 -14.81
C TYR A 100 4.07 0.80 -14.50
N LEU A 101 3.91 -0.39 -13.93
CA LEU A 101 2.65 -0.96 -13.44
C LEU A 101 2.31 -0.43 -12.04
N ARG A 102 2.27 0.88 -11.87
CA ARG A 102 1.97 1.53 -10.58
C ARG A 102 0.66 1.03 -9.96
N LEU A 103 0.53 1.19 -8.66
CA LEU A 103 -0.75 1.03 -7.98
C LEU A 103 -1.74 2.07 -8.52
N ARG A 104 -3.02 1.70 -8.60
CA ARG A 104 -4.07 2.71 -8.81
C ARG A 104 -4.17 3.55 -7.53
N VAL A 105 -4.46 4.83 -7.69
CA VAL A 105 -4.71 5.76 -6.59
C VAL A 105 -6.21 6.10 -6.63
N GLY A 106 -6.89 5.95 -5.50
CA GLY A 106 -8.29 6.31 -5.32
C GLY A 106 -8.42 7.53 -4.41
N ARG A 107 -9.59 8.18 -4.42
CA ARG A 107 -9.88 9.30 -3.53
C ARG A 107 -10.52 8.78 -2.26
N VAL A 108 -9.97 9.15 -1.11
CA VAL A 108 -10.62 8.88 0.18
C VAL A 108 -11.65 9.96 0.45
N VAL A 109 -12.88 9.55 0.76
CA VAL A 109 -13.98 10.45 1.11
C VAL A 109 -14.49 10.08 2.50
N ARG A 110 -14.51 11.08 3.40
CA ARG A 110 -15.10 10.98 4.74
C ARG A 110 -16.47 11.63 4.75
N GLY A 111 -17.47 10.91 5.22
CA GLY A 111 -18.85 11.42 5.33
C GLY A 111 -19.72 10.53 6.20
N GLY A 112 -20.53 11.16 7.07
CA GLY A 112 -21.48 10.45 7.94
C GLY A 112 -20.82 9.43 8.87
N GLY A 113 -19.65 9.74 9.44
CA GLY A 113 -18.91 8.84 10.33
C GLY A 113 -18.25 7.64 9.65
N ARG A 114 -18.18 7.65 8.31
CA ARG A 114 -17.57 6.57 7.52
C ARG A 114 -16.58 7.09 6.50
N LEU A 115 -15.59 6.26 6.24
CA LEU A 115 -14.59 6.43 5.20
C LEU A 115 -14.90 5.49 4.02
N ARG A 116 -14.84 6.02 2.81
CA ARG A 116 -15.03 5.30 1.53
C ARG A 116 -13.95 5.69 0.53
N VAL A 117 -13.83 4.90 -0.53
CA VAL A 117 -12.91 5.19 -1.64
C VAL A 117 -13.69 5.30 -2.95
N GLU A 118 -13.48 6.40 -3.66
CA GLU A 118 -14.02 6.71 -5.00
C GLU A 118 -12.95 6.58 -6.09
#